data_AF-A0A8J1LTX8-F1
#
_entry.id   AF-A0A8J1LTX8-F1
#
_cell.length_a   1.000
_cell.length_b   1.000
_cell.length_c   1.000
_cell.angle_alpha   90.00
_cell.angle_beta   90.00
_cell.angle_gamma   90.00
#
_symmetry.space_group_name_H-M   'P 1'
#
loop_
_entity.id
_entity.type
_entity.pdbx_description
1 polymer ?
#
loop_
_entity_poly.entity_id
_entity_poly.type
_entity_poly.pdbx_seq_one_letter_code
_entity_poly.pdbx_strand_id
1 'polypeptide(L)'
;MFCCRKLLNKAAIKYVDYYFVAPAHTSVKLWKEVDVDVLHFKVPKNVIRVHVLEAEDLAPHGIRKMFRPYVVISGAGKKAQTRLAKRNQQPAWNQAYEMIFTDLPHQKIKFDVFYRELGISKIYGR
;
A
#
# COMPACT_ATOMS: atom_id res chain seq x y z
N MET A 1 -28.59 -59.86 -20.60
CA MET A 1 -28.27 -58.52 -21.16
C MET A 1 -27.84 -57.46 -20.11
N PHE A 2 -28.20 -57.59 -18.82
CA PHE A 2 -27.90 -56.58 -17.78
C PHE A 2 -26.45 -56.55 -17.25
N CYS A 3 -25.70 -57.67 -17.29
CA CYS A 3 -24.33 -57.75 -16.76
C CYS A 3 -23.32 -56.94 -17.61
N CYS A 4 -23.44 -57.00 -18.93
CA CYS A 4 -22.55 -56.30 -19.87
C CYS A 4 -22.64 -54.77 -19.71
N ARG A 5 -23.84 -54.21 -19.48
CA ARG A 5 -24.04 -52.77 -19.19
C ARG A 5 -23.36 -52.33 -17.89
N LYS A 6 -23.40 -53.15 -16.84
CA LYS A 6 -22.75 -52.82 -15.56
C LYS A 6 -21.23 -52.80 -15.69
N LEU A 7 -20.67 -53.72 -16.48
CA LEU A 7 -19.23 -53.77 -16.76
C LEU A 7 -18.80 -52.57 -17.63
N LEU A 8 -19.60 -52.24 -18.65
CA LEU A 8 -19.35 -51.08 -19.50
C LEU A 8 -19.36 -49.77 -18.70
N ASN A 9 -20.34 -49.59 -17.81
CA ASN A 9 -20.42 -48.40 -16.95
C ASN A 9 -19.24 -48.32 -15.97
N LYS A 10 -18.81 -49.44 -15.39
CA LYS A 10 -17.63 -49.46 -14.51
C LYS A 10 -16.35 -49.12 -15.27
N ALA A 11 -16.21 -49.59 -16.51
CA ALA A 11 -15.07 -49.24 -17.35
C ALA A 11 -15.08 -47.75 -17.73
N ALA A 12 -16.25 -47.19 -18.06
CA ALA A 12 -16.40 -45.78 -18.38
C ALA A 12 -16.05 -44.87 -17.19
N ILE A 13 -16.50 -45.20 -15.98
CA ILE A 13 -16.18 -44.44 -14.76
C ILE A 13 -14.67 -44.47 -14.51
N LYS A 14 -14.02 -45.64 -14.61
CA LYS A 14 -12.57 -45.74 -14.47
C LYS A 14 -11.80 -44.90 -15.49
N TYR A 15 -12.30 -44.81 -16.73
CA TYR A 15 -11.71 -43.98 -17.76
C TYR A 15 -11.81 -42.49 -17.39
N VAL A 16 -12.99 -42.05 -16.95
CA VAL A 16 -13.20 -40.66 -16.51
C VAL A 16 -12.32 -40.33 -15.32
N ASP A 17 -12.26 -41.20 -14.32
CA ASP A 17 -11.43 -41.03 -13.12
C ASP A 17 -9.94 -40.91 -13.46
N TYR A 18 -9.46 -41.73 -14.40
CA TYR A 18 -8.04 -41.75 -14.76
C TYR A 18 -7.59 -40.50 -15.53
N TYR A 19 -8.45 -39.97 -16.42
CA TYR A 19 -8.06 -38.88 -17.33
C TYR A 19 -8.55 -37.48 -16.92
N PHE A 20 -9.64 -37.38 -16.15
CA PHE A 20 -10.32 -36.11 -15.90
C PHE A 20 -10.51 -35.77 -14.41
N VAL A 21 -10.00 -36.61 -13.50
CA VAL A 21 -10.04 -36.40 -12.05
C VAL A 21 -8.61 -36.30 -11.51
N ALA A 22 -8.43 -35.57 -10.41
CA ALA A 22 -7.12 -35.34 -9.79
C ALA A 22 -6.34 -36.65 -9.55
N PRO A 23 -5.00 -36.67 -9.75
CA PRO A 23 -4.13 -35.52 -10.00
C PRO A 23 -4.12 -35.04 -11.46
N ALA A 24 -4.76 -35.77 -12.38
CA ALA A 24 -4.86 -35.37 -13.78
C ALA A 24 -5.74 -34.11 -13.88
N HIS A 25 -5.14 -33.04 -14.41
CA HIS A 25 -5.83 -31.78 -14.65
C HIS A 25 -5.30 -31.13 -15.92
N THR A 26 -6.17 -30.40 -16.61
CA THR A 26 -5.79 -29.59 -17.77
C THR A 26 -5.74 -28.14 -17.33
N SER A 27 -4.54 -27.63 -17.06
CA SER A 27 -4.34 -26.20 -16.81
C SER A 27 -4.24 -25.44 -18.12
N VAL A 28 -5.10 -24.46 -18.34
CA VAL A 28 -4.95 -23.48 -19.43
C VAL A 28 -4.33 -22.22 -18.85
N LYS A 29 -3.15 -21.81 -19.35
CA LYS A 29 -2.60 -20.50 -19.00
C LYS A 29 -3.55 -19.42 -19.52
N LEU A 30 -4.09 -18.60 -18.61
CA LEU A 30 -4.99 -17.49 -18.95
C LEU A 30 -4.31 -16.46 -19.87
N TRP A 31 -3.01 -16.24 -19.66
CA TRP A 31 -2.20 -15.30 -20.44
C TRP A 31 -0.84 -15.95 -20.73
N LYS A 32 -0.48 -16.12 -22.00
CA LYS A 32 0.79 -16.76 -22.40
C LYS A 32 2.00 -15.83 -22.27
N GLU A 33 1.76 -14.53 -22.37
CA GLU A 33 2.78 -13.48 -22.43
C GLU A 33 3.11 -12.86 -21.07
N VAL A 34 2.34 -13.21 -20.03
CA VAL A 34 2.56 -12.70 -18.67
C VAL A 34 3.39 -13.71 -17.89
N ASP A 35 4.59 -13.29 -17.52
CA ASP A 35 5.43 -14.04 -16.59
C ASP A 35 4.85 -13.91 -15.16
N VAL A 36 4.38 -15.03 -14.62
CA VAL A 36 3.78 -15.09 -13.28
C VAL A 36 4.85 -14.93 -12.19
N ASP A 37 6.11 -15.24 -12.49
CA ASP A 37 7.23 -15.04 -11.56
C ASP A 37 7.56 -13.54 -11.43
N VAL A 38 7.25 -12.72 -12.45
CA VAL A 38 7.30 -11.25 -12.38
C VAL A 38 6.13 -10.68 -11.56
N LEU A 39 4.99 -11.37 -11.50
CA LEU A 39 3.84 -10.96 -10.69
C LEU A 39 4.06 -11.15 -9.18
N HIS A 40 5.10 -11.86 -8.76
CA HIS A 40 5.63 -11.81 -7.39
C HIS A 40 6.32 -10.45 -7.11
N PHE A 41 5.55 -9.37 -7.20
CA PHE A 41 5.87 -8.03 -6.69
C PHE A 41 6.22 -8.15 -5.18
N LYS A 42 7.27 -7.56 -4.58
CA LYS A 42 8.19 -6.47 -4.91
C LYS A 42 9.44 -6.64 -4.04
N VAL A 43 10.63 -6.75 -4.63
CA VAL A 43 11.82 -6.28 -3.90
C VAL A 43 11.70 -4.76 -3.82
N PRO A 44 11.68 -4.15 -2.62
CA PRO A 44 11.71 -2.70 -2.50
C PRO A 44 13.03 -2.18 -3.06
N LYS A 45 13.01 -1.62 -4.26
CA LYS A 45 14.24 -1.18 -4.93
C LYS A 45 14.77 0.14 -4.36
N ASN A 46 13.89 0.99 -3.85
CA ASN A 46 14.24 2.36 -3.48
C ASN A 46 13.70 2.73 -2.10
N VAL A 47 14.58 3.19 -1.21
CA VAL A 47 14.23 3.77 0.09
C VAL A 47 14.49 5.27 0.03
N ILE A 48 13.46 6.06 0.27
CA ILE A 48 13.56 7.52 0.37
C ILE A 48 13.51 7.91 1.84
N ARG A 49 14.58 8.53 2.33
CA ARG A 49 14.64 9.09 3.69
C ARG A 49 14.28 10.56 3.65
N VAL A 50 13.14 10.89 4.25
CA VAL A 50 12.57 12.23 4.30
C VAL A 50 12.90 12.87 5.64
N HIS A 51 13.63 13.97 5.62
CA HIS A 51 13.93 14.77 6.81
C HIS A 51 12.96 15.95 6.89
N VAL A 52 12.11 15.97 7.92
CA VAL A 52 11.26 17.10 8.25
C VAL A 52 11.93 17.90 9.36
N LEU A 53 12.54 19.01 8.98
CA LEU A 53 13.36 19.85 9.86
C LEU A 53 12.49 20.89 10.55
N GLU A 54 12.10 21.92 9.82
CA GLU A 54 11.36 23.07 10.32
C GLU A 54 10.48 23.68 9.25
N ALA A 55 9.64 24.62 9.65
CA ALA A 55 8.93 25.50 8.74
C ALA A 55 9.05 26.94 9.23
N GLU A 56 8.99 27.89 8.30
CA GLU A 56 9.13 29.31 8.57
C GLU A 56 7.83 30.05 8.24
N ASP A 57 7.64 31.19 8.90
CA ASP A 57 6.56 32.13 8.64
C ASP A 57 5.17 31.49 8.50
N LEU A 58 4.83 30.57 9.41
CA LEU A 58 3.45 30.14 9.54
C LEU A 58 2.61 31.33 10.01
N ALA A 59 1.86 31.92 9.07
CA ALA A 59 0.87 32.95 9.32
C ALA A 59 -0.05 32.49 10.47
N PRO A 60 -0.33 33.36 11.44
CA PRO A 60 -1.11 32.97 12.60
C PRO A 60 -2.53 32.61 12.17
N HIS A 61 -2.84 31.31 12.22
CA HIS A 61 -4.19 30.79 12.02
C HIS A 61 -4.76 30.35 13.38
N GLY A 62 -5.91 30.92 13.76
CA GLY A 62 -6.58 30.62 15.02
C GLY A 62 -5.93 31.27 16.25
N ILE A 63 -6.17 30.68 17.41
CA ILE A 63 -5.70 31.18 18.71
C ILE A 63 -4.22 30.81 18.85
N ARG A 64 -3.33 31.81 18.68
CA ARG A 64 -1.86 31.69 18.76
C ARG A 64 -1.39 30.87 19.96
N LYS A 65 -2.09 31.00 21.09
CA LYS A 65 -1.81 30.30 22.35
C LYS A 65 -2.14 28.81 22.35
N MET A 66 -2.87 28.26 21.37
CA MET A 66 -3.24 26.85 21.28
C MET A 66 -2.72 26.14 20.02
N PHE A 67 -2.17 26.89 19.07
CA PHE A 67 -1.62 26.39 17.82
C PHE A 67 -0.48 25.37 18.01
N ARG A 68 -0.69 24.12 17.59
CA ARG A 68 0.32 23.04 17.62
C ARG A 68 0.49 22.43 16.22
N PRO A 69 1.47 22.89 15.42
CA PRO A 69 1.61 22.42 14.05
C PRO A 69 2.34 21.07 13.95
N TYR A 70 2.02 20.31 12.92
CA TYR A 70 2.65 19.04 12.54
C TYR A 70 2.51 18.77 11.05
N VAL A 71 3.40 17.95 10.50
CA VAL A 71 3.40 17.57 9.08
C VAL A 71 2.98 16.13 8.93
N VAL A 72 2.09 15.86 7.97
CA VAL A 72 1.72 14.53 7.52
C VAL A 72 2.37 14.29 6.16
N ILE A 73 3.18 13.24 6.08
CA ILE A 73 3.90 12.82 4.87
C ILE A 73 3.13 11.64 4.29
N SER A 74 2.70 11.73 3.04
CA SER A 74 1.98 10.68 2.33
C SER A 74 2.71 10.29 1.06
N GLY A 75 2.95 8.99 0.83
CA GLY A 75 3.69 8.51 -0.33
C GLY A 75 3.76 6.99 -0.38
N ALA A 76 3.79 6.42 -1.59
CA ALA A 76 3.87 4.97 -1.81
C ALA A 76 2.86 4.13 -0.99
N GLY A 77 1.66 4.65 -0.76
CA GLY A 77 0.61 3.99 0.05
C GLY A 77 0.84 4.04 1.56
N LYS A 78 1.92 4.67 2.05
CA LYS A 78 2.19 4.91 3.47
C LYS A 78 1.89 6.35 3.87
N LYS A 79 1.52 6.53 5.14
CA LYS A 79 1.41 7.84 5.80
C LYS A 79 2.26 7.85 7.06
N ALA A 80 2.99 8.93 7.25
CA ALA A 80 3.76 9.20 8.46
C ALA A 80 3.40 10.59 8.98
N GLN A 81 3.54 10.81 10.30
CA GLN A 81 3.24 12.11 10.91
C GLN A 81 4.35 12.52 11.88
N THR A 82 4.67 13.81 11.89
CA THR A 82 5.55 14.39 12.91
C THR A 82 4.87 14.48 14.25
N ARG A 83 5.69 14.58 15.31
CA ARG A 83 5.21 15.05 16.61
C ARG A 83 4.63 16.46 16.49
N LEU A 84 3.75 16.82 17.42
CA LEU A 84 3.27 18.19 17.56
C LEU A 84 4.45 19.10 17.98
N ALA A 85 4.75 20.11 17.18
CA ALA A 85 5.77 21.08 17.53
C ALA A 85 5.31 21.99 18.67
N LYS A 86 6.28 22.67 19.30
CA LYS A 86 6.00 23.74 20.25
C LYS A 86 5.19 24.85 19.56
N ARG A 87 4.47 25.63 20.38
CA ARG A 87 3.66 26.77 19.93
C ARG A 87 4.61 27.86 19.41
N ASN A 88 4.94 27.79 18.12
CA ASN A 88 5.79 28.77 17.44
C ASN A 88 5.33 28.89 15.98
N GLN A 89 5.56 30.08 15.40
CA GLN A 89 5.41 30.35 13.97
C GLN A 89 6.58 29.78 13.15
N GLN A 90 7.68 29.46 13.84
CA GLN A 90 8.83 28.74 13.32
C GLN A 90 8.95 27.38 14.05
N PRO A 91 8.07 26.41 13.76
CA PRO A 91 8.14 25.09 14.38
C PRO A 91 9.32 24.28 13.82
N ALA A 92 10.08 23.66 14.73
CA ALA A 92 11.08 22.65 14.39
C ALA A 92 10.63 21.26 14.89
N TRP A 93 10.69 20.27 14.01
CA TRP A 93 10.36 18.87 14.26
C TRP A 93 11.60 17.98 14.34
N ASN A 94 12.61 18.24 13.49
CA ASN A 94 13.87 17.49 13.40
C ASN A 94 13.66 15.96 13.42
N GLN A 95 12.78 15.48 12.54
CA GLN A 95 12.40 14.07 12.44
C GLN A 95 12.69 13.52 11.05
N ALA A 96 13.07 12.24 10.97
CA ALA A 96 13.33 11.55 9.72
C ALA A 96 12.41 10.34 9.57
N TYR A 97 11.94 10.11 8.34
CA TYR A 97 11.04 9.02 7.98
C TYR A 97 11.57 8.29 6.76
N GLU A 98 11.49 6.98 6.78
CA GLU A 98 11.85 6.15 5.63
C GLU A 98 10.59 5.66 4.94
N MET A 99 10.52 5.91 3.63
CA MET A 99 9.42 5.52 2.78
C MET A 99 9.95 4.65 1.66
N ILE A 100 9.28 3.53 1.44
CA ILE A 100 9.69 2.52 0.47
C ILE A 100 8.91 2.78 -0.83
N PHE A 101 9.64 3.12 -1.88
CA PHE A 101 9.10 3.36 -3.21
C PHE A 101 9.36 2.15 -4.12
N THR A 102 8.45 1.96 -5.05
CA THR A 102 8.51 0.88 -6.05
C THR A 102 8.58 1.53 -7.43
N ASP A 103 9.02 0.82 -8.46
CA ASP A 103 9.15 1.36 -9.82
C ASP A 103 7.80 1.66 -10.52
N LEU A 104 6.72 1.80 -9.75
CA LEU A 104 5.44 2.21 -10.27
C LEU A 104 5.53 3.67 -10.74
N PRO A 105 5.15 3.97 -12.00
CA PRO A 105 5.14 5.34 -12.48
C PRO A 105 4.14 6.18 -11.68
N HIS A 106 4.39 7.48 -11.57
CA HIS A 106 3.54 8.48 -10.89
C HIS A 106 3.44 8.36 -9.35
N GLN A 107 4.34 7.64 -8.68
CA GLN A 107 4.43 7.73 -7.23
C GLN A 107 4.92 9.12 -6.80
N LYS A 108 4.11 9.85 -6.02
CA LYS A 108 4.43 11.18 -5.49
C LYS A 108 4.52 11.14 -3.97
N ILE A 109 5.40 11.99 -3.41
CA ILE A 109 5.40 12.32 -1.99
C ILE A 109 4.60 13.61 -1.82
N LYS A 110 3.71 13.62 -0.83
CA LYS A 110 2.89 14.78 -0.48
C LYS A 110 3.15 15.14 0.98
N PHE A 111 3.27 16.43 1.24
CA PHE A 111 3.45 16.99 2.57
C PHE A 111 2.24 17.85 2.87
N ASP A 112 1.46 17.50 3.90
CA ASP A 112 0.35 18.33 4.35
C ASP A 112 0.68 18.85 5.74
N VAL A 113 0.68 20.17 5.91
CA VAL A 113 0.87 20.80 7.21
C VAL A 113 -0.48 20.94 7.87
N PHE A 114 -0.59 20.47 9.11
CA PHE A 114 -1.76 20.59 9.95
C PHE A 114 -1.41 21.33 11.22
N TYR A 115 -2.44 21.85 11.89
CA TYR A 115 -2.32 22.33 13.26
C TYR A 115 -3.46 21.79 14.10
N ARG A 116 -3.13 21.47 15.36
CA ARG A 116 -4.12 21.10 16.37
C ARG A 116 -4.44 22.29 17.24
N GLU A 117 -5.73 22.57 17.40
CA GLU A 117 -6.29 23.66 18.20
C GLU A 117 -7.52 23.13 18.94
N LEU A 118 -7.58 23.31 20.26
CA LEU A 118 -8.73 22.85 21.09
C LEU A 118 -9.11 21.36 20.88
N GLY A 119 -8.12 20.51 20.60
CA GLY A 119 -8.34 19.09 20.34
C GLY A 119 -8.69 18.74 18.89
N ILE A 120 -9.04 19.73 18.07
CA ILE A 120 -9.42 19.59 16.66
C ILE A 120 -8.19 19.81 15.77
N SER A 121 -8.03 19.00 14.71
CA SER A 121 -6.98 19.19 13.71
C SER A 121 -7.54 19.90 12.47
N LYS A 122 -6.86 20.95 12.02
CA LYS A 122 -7.20 21.73 10.83
C LYS A 122 -6.01 21.73 9.86
N ILE A 123 -6.29 21.72 8.56
CA ILE A 123 -5.24 21.83 7.55
C ILE A 123 -4.72 23.27 7.49
N TYR A 124 -3.40 23.41 7.43
CA TYR A 124 -2.72 24.68 7.21
C TYR A 124 -2.40 24.87 5.73
N GLY A 125 -1.81 23.85 5.10
CA GLY A 125 -1.37 23.91 3.71
C GLY A 125 -0.90 22.55 3.19
N ARG A 126 -0.61 22.49 1.90
CA ARG A 126 -0.10 21.32 1.18
C ARG A 126 1.18 21.67 0.43
#